data_AF-A0A059A5C3-F1
#
_entry.id   AF-A0A059A5C3-F1
#
_cell.length_a   1.000
_cell.length_b   1.000
_cell.length_c   1.000
_cell.angle_alpha   90.00
_cell.angle_beta   90.00
_cell.angle_gamma   90.00
#
_symmetry.space_group_name_H-M   'P 1'
#
loop_
_entity.id
_entity.type
_entity.pdbx_description
1 polymer ?
#
loop_
_entity_poly.entity_id
_entity_poly.type
_entity_poly.pdbx_seq_one_letter_code
_entity_poly.pdbx_strand_id
1 'polypeptide(L)'
;MPLVCPDGAVVAYAWKRQLAGQAGASAVDRTRLALKAFTDQKRRFFPHLDDGLNGQSLESEPKRHCGSRVSTASQEDAHSNYKTLSDVLIHMEKEMPSVKVLTHGRLDWLKRASSLPSSANENLIEASKEHSFHGLNRLRPSPVGTVSVNTDKVAVIELLVPSVFRALISLHPAGSVDPDAVAFFSPDEGGSYVHARGHSVHHVFRHITCFSFQDHAAMALQYFVGVKAETALLSLLRWISSYQTLFTKVCSECGRLLSMDKRSALLLPPVHRPYMDTPVSSTKDQSANLSRAYHLACYPEQT
;
A
#
# COMPACT_ATOMS: atom_id res chain seq x y z
N MET A 1 65.46 -1.29 -45.98
CA MET A 1 65.11 -1.19 -44.55
C MET A 1 64.26 0.07 -44.40
N PRO A 2 62.94 -0.01 -44.21
CA PRO A 2 62.12 1.19 -44.21
C PRO A 2 62.26 1.92 -42.87
N LEU A 3 62.37 3.25 -42.95
CA LEU A 3 62.54 4.17 -41.84
C LEU A 3 61.29 4.17 -40.95
N VAL A 4 61.51 3.93 -39.66
CA VAL A 4 60.51 4.10 -38.60
C VAL A 4 60.48 5.58 -38.22
N CYS A 5 59.39 6.29 -38.54
CA CYS A 5 59.17 7.65 -38.05
C CYS A 5 58.69 7.62 -36.58
N PRO A 6 59.08 8.61 -35.76
CA PRO A 6 58.80 8.63 -34.32
C PRO A 6 57.44 9.25 -34.08
N ASP A 7 56.37 8.46 -34.04
CA ASP A 7 55.06 9.01 -33.68
C ASP A 7 54.23 8.08 -32.78
N GLY A 8 54.63 8.03 -31.51
CA GLY A 8 53.86 7.39 -30.45
C GLY A 8 52.46 8.00 -30.26
N ALA A 9 52.22 9.22 -30.79
CA ALA A 9 50.90 9.86 -30.73
C ALA A 9 49.90 9.19 -31.68
N VAL A 10 50.33 8.70 -32.85
CA VAL A 10 49.45 7.98 -33.80
C VAL A 10 49.05 6.61 -33.24
N VAL A 11 49.97 5.90 -32.58
CA VAL A 11 49.69 4.62 -31.93
C VAL A 11 48.72 4.81 -30.76
N ALA A 12 48.95 5.81 -29.92
CA ALA A 12 48.04 6.14 -28.82
C ALA A 12 46.66 6.59 -29.32
N TYR A 13 46.60 7.38 -30.39
CA TYR A 13 45.33 7.81 -31.01
C TYR A 13 44.55 6.63 -31.61
N ALA A 14 45.22 5.74 -32.34
CA ALA A 14 44.62 4.53 -32.90
C ALA A 14 44.08 3.60 -31.79
N TRP A 15 44.87 3.38 -30.73
CA TRP A 15 44.44 2.56 -29.59
C TRP A 15 43.24 3.17 -28.86
N LYS A 16 43.22 4.49 -28.62
CA LYS A 16 42.07 5.18 -28.02
C LYS A 16 40.79 4.98 -28.82
N ARG A 17 40.87 5.07 -30.16
CA ARG A 17 39.70 4.82 -31.04
C ARG A 17 39.25 3.37 -30.99
N GLN A 18 40.18 2.42 -30.90
CA GLN A 18 39.84 1.00 -30.81
C GLN A 18 39.16 0.64 -29.47
N LEU A 19 39.63 1.17 -28.35
CA LEU A 19 38.98 0.99 -27.04
C LEU A 19 37.57 1.59 -27.02
N ALA A 20 37.40 2.79 -27.58
CA ALA A 20 36.08 3.42 -27.68
C ALA A 20 35.12 2.62 -28.58
N GLY A 21 35.62 2.07 -29.70
CA GLY A 21 34.85 1.21 -30.60
C GLY A 21 34.43 -0.11 -29.94
N GLN A 22 35.33 -0.76 -29.20
CA GLN A 22 35.01 -2.01 -28.48
C GLN A 22 34.04 -1.79 -27.32
N ALA A 23 34.20 -0.70 -26.56
CA ALA A 23 33.27 -0.33 -25.50
C ALA A 23 31.87 -0.03 -26.07
N GLY A 24 31.80 0.66 -27.21
CA GLY A 24 30.55 0.93 -27.93
C GLY A 24 29.86 -0.34 -28.41
N ALA A 25 30.59 -1.26 -29.05
CA ALA A 25 30.05 -2.54 -29.51
C ALA A 25 29.53 -3.39 -28.33
N SER A 26 30.31 -3.50 -27.24
CA SER A 26 29.92 -4.22 -26.02
C SER A 26 28.71 -3.61 -25.32
N ALA A 27 28.55 -2.28 -25.35
CA ALA A 27 27.37 -1.62 -24.81
C ALA A 27 26.12 -1.94 -25.64
N VAL A 28 26.21 -1.86 -26.97
CA VAL A 28 25.12 -2.19 -27.89
C VAL A 28 24.67 -3.64 -27.72
N ASP A 29 25.61 -4.59 -27.62
CA ASP A 29 25.28 -6.00 -27.43
C ASP A 29 24.60 -6.26 -26.07
N ARG A 30 25.06 -5.60 -25.01
CA ARG A 30 24.42 -5.67 -23.69
C ARG A 30 23.00 -5.07 -23.71
N THR A 31 22.81 -3.94 -24.38
CA THR A 31 21.48 -3.34 -24.55
C THR A 31 20.56 -4.23 -25.37
N ARG A 32 21.07 -4.87 -26.43
CA ARG A 32 20.30 -5.82 -27.26
C ARG A 32 19.88 -7.05 -26.48
N LEU A 33 20.77 -7.62 -25.66
CA LEU A 33 20.46 -8.75 -24.78
C LEU A 33 19.45 -8.35 -23.69
N ALA A 34 19.59 -7.17 -23.09
CA ALA A 34 18.64 -6.66 -22.10
C ALA A 34 17.25 -6.44 -22.70
N LEU A 35 17.16 -5.84 -23.89
CA LEU A 35 15.90 -5.66 -24.63
C LEU A 35 15.27 -7.02 -24.98
N LYS A 36 16.06 -8.01 -25.38
CA LYS A 36 15.57 -9.36 -25.67
C LYS A 36 15.05 -10.07 -24.41
N ALA A 37 15.72 -9.91 -23.27
CA ALA A 37 15.25 -10.45 -22.00
C ALA A 37 13.95 -9.76 -21.54
N PHE A 38 13.86 -8.44 -21.75
CA PHE A 38 12.64 -7.67 -21.46
C PHE A 38 11.46 -8.11 -22.32
N THR A 39 11.66 -8.32 -23.63
CA THR A 39 10.58 -8.79 -24.52
C THR A 39 10.16 -10.23 -24.21
N ASP A 40 11.09 -11.10 -23.84
CA ASP A 40 10.77 -12.47 -23.39
C ASP A 40 9.99 -12.48 -22.08
N GLN A 41 10.37 -11.65 -21.09
CA GLN A 41 9.59 -11.45 -19.87
C GLN A 41 8.20 -10.90 -20.17
N LYS A 42 8.08 -9.90 -21.05
CA LYS A 42 6.79 -9.33 -21.45
C LYS A 42 5.85 -10.40 -22.01
N ARG A 43 6.35 -11.32 -22.84
CA ARG A 43 5.56 -12.44 -23.38
C ARG A 43 5.10 -13.44 -22.32
N ARG A 44 5.94 -13.71 -21.32
CA ARG A 44 5.59 -14.64 -20.22
C ARG A 44 4.60 -14.05 -19.23
N PHE A 45 4.72 -12.75 -18.92
CA PHE A 45 3.88 -12.07 -17.93
C PHE A 45 2.61 -11.47 -18.54
N PHE A 46 2.59 -11.20 -19.85
CA PHE A 46 1.43 -10.59 -20.52
C PHE A 46 1.10 -11.25 -21.88
N PRO A 47 0.66 -12.53 -21.90
CA PRO A 47 0.37 -13.25 -23.15
C PRO A 47 -0.65 -12.56 -24.06
N HIS A 48 -1.63 -11.88 -23.47
CA HIS A 48 -2.70 -11.10 -24.12
C HIS A 48 -2.27 -9.78 -24.80
N LEU A 49 -1.00 -9.37 -24.75
CA LEU A 49 -0.51 -8.14 -25.41
C LEU A 49 0.17 -8.40 -26.76
N ASP A 50 0.36 -9.66 -27.17
CA ASP A 50 1.05 -10.02 -28.42
C ASP A 50 0.08 -10.35 -29.57
N ASP A 51 -1.23 -10.18 -29.36
CA ASP A 51 -2.23 -10.22 -30.44
C ASP A 51 -2.32 -8.85 -31.11
N GLY A 52 -1.61 -8.71 -32.23
CA GLY A 52 -1.97 -7.69 -33.21
C GLY A 52 -0.84 -7.03 -33.98
N LEU A 53 0.09 -7.81 -34.56
CA LEU A 53 0.90 -7.31 -35.68
C LEU A 53 1.21 -8.37 -36.76
N ASN A 54 0.40 -9.43 -36.93
CA ASN A 54 0.47 -10.23 -38.15
C ASN A 54 -0.78 -11.10 -38.40
N GLY A 55 -1.37 -10.92 -39.59
CA GLY A 55 -2.03 -12.00 -40.34
C GLY A 55 -3.53 -12.19 -40.11
N GLN A 56 -4.30 -11.86 -41.15
CA GLN A 56 -5.72 -12.19 -41.33
C GLN A 56 -5.95 -13.72 -41.33
N SER A 57 -7.05 -14.19 -40.75
CA SER A 57 -7.95 -15.16 -41.37
C SER A 57 -9.26 -15.28 -40.60
N LEU A 58 -10.37 -15.17 -41.33
CA LEU A 58 -11.71 -15.62 -40.94
C LEU A 58 -11.67 -17.07 -40.42
N GLU A 59 -12.42 -17.38 -39.36
CA GLU A 59 -13.66 -18.17 -39.40
C GLU A 59 -14.20 -18.46 -37.98
N SER A 60 -15.50 -18.74 -37.93
CA SER A 60 -16.44 -18.56 -36.82
C SER A 60 -16.81 -19.84 -36.05
N GLU A 61 -16.98 -19.70 -34.71
CA GLU A 61 -18.04 -20.30 -33.84
C GLU A 61 -18.19 -21.85 -33.74
N PRO A 62 -19.05 -22.47 -32.86
CA PRO A 62 -19.69 -22.07 -31.58
C PRO A 62 -19.78 -23.19 -30.47
N LYS A 63 -20.49 -22.85 -29.36
CA LYS A 63 -21.25 -23.71 -28.39
C LYS A 63 -20.46 -24.33 -27.21
N ARG A 64 -20.91 -24.24 -25.95
CA ARG A 64 -22.29 -24.39 -25.43
C ARG A 64 -22.65 -23.46 -24.26
N HIS A 65 -23.93 -23.15 -24.23
CA HIS A 65 -24.68 -22.26 -23.35
C HIS A 65 -25.35 -23.02 -22.19
N CYS A 66 -25.98 -22.26 -21.28
CA CYS A 66 -27.04 -22.59 -20.31
C CYS A 66 -26.56 -22.77 -18.86
N GLY A 67 -27.08 -22.09 -17.84
CA GLY A 67 -28.16 -21.09 -17.66
C GLY A 67 -28.30 -20.90 -16.14
N SER A 68 -28.45 -19.70 -15.59
CA SER A 68 -29.77 -19.15 -15.26
C SER A 68 -29.58 -17.71 -14.83
N ARG A 69 -30.09 -16.79 -15.65
CA ARG A 69 -30.18 -15.36 -15.34
C ARG A 69 -31.61 -15.13 -14.86
N VAL A 70 -31.82 -15.21 -13.55
CA VAL A 70 -32.99 -14.58 -12.93
C VAL A 70 -32.61 -13.14 -12.66
N SER A 71 -33.14 -12.26 -13.49
CA SER A 71 -33.13 -10.82 -13.27
C SER A 71 -33.91 -10.49 -12.00
N THR A 72 -33.22 -10.13 -10.93
CA THR A 72 -33.74 -9.15 -9.97
C THR A 72 -33.22 -7.78 -10.40
N ALA A 73 -34.00 -7.15 -11.27
CA ALA A 73 -33.89 -5.75 -11.60
C ALA A 73 -34.23 -4.91 -10.34
N SER A 74 -33.22 -4.59 -9.54
CA SER A 74 -33.23 -3.50 -8.52
C SER A 74 -31.92 -3.40 -7.70
N GLN A 75 -30.75 -3.77 -8.25
CA GLN A 75 -29.49 -3.78 -7.49
C GLN A 75 -28.28 -3.15 -8.19
N GLU A 76 -28.49 -2.47 -9.32
CA GLU A 76 -27.41 -1.81 -10.07
C GLU A 76 -27.20 -0.34 -9.63
N ASP A 77 -28.13 0.28 -8.90
CA ASP A 77 -28.08 1.73 -8.61
C ASP A 77 -27.28 2.14 -7.36
N ALA A 78 -26.85 1.20 -6.50
CA ALA A 78 -26.08 1.53 -5.29
C ALA A 78 -24.54 1.48 -5.49
N HIS A 79 -24.08 0.84 -6.56
CA HIS A 79 -22.64 0.65 -6.83
C HIS A 79 -21.99 1.88 -7.48
N SER A 80 -22.77 2.88 -7.88
CA SER A 80 -22.26 4.07 -8.60
C SER A 80 -21.84 5.24 -7.70
N ASN A 81 -22.11 5.18 -6.39
CA ASN A 81 -22.04 6.35 -5.50
C ASN A 81 -20.66 6.64 -4.86
N TYR A 82 -19.63 5.84 -5.11
CA TYR A 82 -18.30 6.01 -4.48
C TYR A 82 -17.18 6.22 -5.50
N LYS A 83 -17.48 6.87 -6.62
CA LYS A 83 -16.53 7.07 -7.72
C LYS A 83 -15.43 8.07 -7.40
N THR A 84 -15.68 9.03 -6.50
CA THR A 84 -14.66 10.02 -6.13
C THR A 84 -14.07 9.75 -4.76
N LEU A 85 -12.81 10.17 -4.58
CA LEU A 85 -12.12 10.13 -3.28
C LEU A 85 -12.95 10.81 -2.18
N SER A 86 -13.57 11.96 -2.49
CA SER A 86 -14.43 12.69 -1.56
C SER A 86 -15.60 11.84 -1.05
N ASP A 87 -16.28 11.13 -1.95
CA ASP A 87 -17.43 10.29 -1.59
C ASP A 87 -17.00 9.16 -0.64
N VAL A 88 -15.85 8.53 -0.93
CA VAL A 88 -15.28 7.47 -0.08
C VAL A 88 -14.93 8.01 1.31
N LEU A 89 -14.29 9.19 1.39
CA LEU A 89 -13.88 9.80 2.66
C LEU A 89 -15.09 10.23 3.51
N ILE A 90 -16.09 10.89 2.91
CA ILE A 90 -17.34 11.28 3.57
C ILE A 90 -18.09 10.06 4.09
N HIS A 91 -18.13 9.00 3.27
CA HIS A 91 -18.77 7.75 3.68
C HIS A 91 -18.08 7.13 4.89
N MET A 92 -16.74 7.13 4.92
CA MET A 92 -15.98 6.58 6.04
C MET A 92 -16.15 7.35 7.33
N GLU A 93 -16.18 8.68 7.27
CA GLU A 93 -16.45 9.52 8.44
C GLU A 93 -17.85 9.26 9.02
N LYS A 94 -18.84 8.98 8.17
CA LYS A 94 -20.20 8.62 8.59
C LYS A 94 -20.28 7.20 9.17
N GLU A 95 -19.62 6.22 8.56
CA GLU A 95 -19.69 4.81 8.97
C GLU A 95 -18.95 4.58 10.29
N MET A 96 -17.83 5.29 10.52
CA MET A 96 -16.90 5.02 11.62
C MET A 96 -16.40 6.31 12.28
N PRO A 97 -17.22 7.00 13.09
CA PRO A 97 -16.88 8.29 13.70
C PRO A 97 -15.73 8.23 14.71
N SER A 98 -15.36 7.04 15.17
CA SER A 98 -14.21 6.81 16.06
C SER A 98 -12.86 6.95 15.36
N VAL A 99 -12.82 6.78 14.04
CA VAL A 99 -11.60 6.83 13.23
C VAL A 99 -11.42 8.23 12.67
N LYS A 100 -10.30 8.88 12.98
CA LYS A 100 -9.97 10.19 12.41
C LYS A 100 -9.29 10.00 11.06
N VAL A 101 -9.91 10.49 10.00
CA VAL A 101 -9.37 10.44 8.64
C VAL A 101 -8.76 11.79 8.30
N LEU A 102 -7.48 11.81 7.92
CA LEU A 102 -6.74 13.02 7.56
C LEU A 102 -6.05 12.79 6.21
N THR A 103 -6.06 13.81 5.35
CA THR A 103 -5.50 13.70 4.00
C THR A 103 -4.34 14.67 3.81
N HIS A 104 -3.29 14.22 3.12
CA HIS A 104 -2.04 14.95 2.96
C HIS A 104 -1.49 14.83 1.55
N GLY A 105 -0.81 15.88 1.07
CA GLY A 105 0.17 15.75 0.00
C GLY A 105 1.43 15.04 0.49
N ARG A 106 2.23 14.47 -0.42
CA ARG A 106 3.45 13.72 -0.02
C ARG A 106 4.42 14.55 0.82
N LEU A 107 4.63 15.82 0.43
CA LEU A 107 5.52 16.74 1.14
C LEU A 107 4.95 17.18 2.49
N ASP A 108 3.64 17.41 2.56
CA ASP A 108 2.96 17.82 3.79
C ASP A 108 2.98 16.69 4.81
N TRP A 109 2.80 15.45 4.35
CA TRP A 109 2.98 14.26 5.17
C TRP A 109 4.40 14.18 5.73
N LEU A 110 5.44 14.35 4.89
CA LEU A 110 6.84 14.28 5.35
C LEU A 110 7.13 15.30 6.47
N LYS A 111 6.64 16.54 6.31
CA LYS A 111 6.76 17.57 7.35
C LYS A 111 6.02 17.16 8.63
N ARG A 112 4.77 16.70 8.50
CA ARG A 112 3.97 16.25 9.64
C ARG A 112 4.61 15.08 10.37
N ALA A 113 5.06 14.06 9.65
CA ALA A 113 5.72 12.88 10.20
C ALA A 113 6.96 13.26 11.01
N SER A 114 7.75 14.23 10.53
CA SER A 114 8.93 14.74 11.24
C SER A 114 8.60 15.55 12.50
N SER A 115 7.42 16.17 12.56
CA SER A 115 6.96 16.95 13.72
C SER A 115 6.23 16.12 14.78
N LEU A 116 5.88 14.87 14.48
CA LEU A 116 5.25 13.99 15.45
C LEU A 116 6.25 13.66 16.57
N PRO A 117 5.79 13.53 17.83
CA PRO A 117 6.66 13.10 18.92
C PRO A 117 7.30 11.76 18.53
N SER A 118 8.61 11.64 18.66
CA SER A 118 9.30 10.38 18.44
C SER A 118 9.42 9.68 19.78
N SER A 119 8.92 8.45 19.88
CA SER A 119 9.05 7.60 21.07
C SER A 119 10.46 7.02 21.26
N ALA A 120 11.46 7.50 20.51
CA ALA A 120 12.86 7.14 20.67
C ALA A 120 13.38 7.65 22.02
N ASN A 121 13.18 6.84 23.05
CA ASN A 121 13.87 6.94 24.32
C ASN A 121 15.35 6.60 24.12
N GLU A 122 16.13 7.55 23.59
CA GLU A 122 17.56 7.67 23.84
C GLU A 122 17.83 9.13 24.28
N ASN A 123 18.33 9.28 25.51
CA ASN A 123 18.80 10.50 26.18
C ASN A 123 17.75 11.32 26.96
N LEU A 124 17.22 10.69 28.01
CA LEU A 124 17.05 11.37 29.30
C LEU A 124 18.46 11.81 29.78
N ILE A 125 18.64 13.11 30.03
CA ILE A 125 19.84 13.83 30.53
C ILE A 125 20.66 14.56 29.43
N GLU A 126 20.16 15.72 29.01
CA GLU A 126 20.87 17.02 28.81
C GLU A 126 20.14 17.90 27.77
N ALA A 127 19.04 18.51 28.21
CA ALA A 127 18.52 19.73 27.57
C ALA A 127 17.72 20.54 28.60
N SER A 128 18.30 20.75 29.79
CA SER A 128 17.82 21.77 30.70
C SER A 128 18.48 23.11 30.33
N LYS A 129 17.65 24.12 30.06
CA LYS A 129 17.93 25.49 29.57
C LYS A 129 17.97 25.50 28.04
N GLU A 130 16.98 26.04 27.35
CA GLU A 130 16.66 27.47 27.38
C GLU A 130 15.22 27.72 26.91
N HIS A 131 14.50 28.55 27.67
CA HIS A 131 13.17 29.03 27.32
C HIS A 131 13.21 29.86 26.03
N SER A 132 12.49 29.40 25.00
CA SER A 132 11.82 30.28 24.05
C SER A 132 10.47 29.67 23.71
N PHE A 133 9.50 29.92 24.59
CA PHE A 133 8.10 29.82 24.24
C PHE A 133 7.84 30.86 23.16
N HIS A 134 7.62 30.43 21.91
CA HIS A 134 6.66 30.99 20.93
C HIS A 134 6.86 30.26 19.60
N GLY A 135 6.07 29.22 19.37
CA GLY A 135 6.09 28.46 18.11
C GLY A 135 5.28 27.16 18.12
N LEU A 136 4.41 26.96 19.11
CA LEU A 136 3.44 25.87 19.09
C LEU A 136 2.29 26.28 18.16
N ASN A 137 2.47 26.10 16.85
CA ASN A 137 1.35 26.08 15.92
C ASN A 137 0.48 24.87 16.25
N ARG A 138 -0.45 25.07 17.20
CA ARG A 138 -1.61 24.22 17.40
C ARG A 138 -2.38 24.16 16.09
N LEU A 139 -2.13 23.14 15.28
CA LEU A 139 -3.04 22.76 14.20
C LEU A 139 -4.31 22.23 14.87
N ARG A 140 -5.22 23.17 15.11
CA ARG A 140 -6.60 22.93 15.50
C ARG A 140 -7.23 21.99 14.46
N PRO A 141 -7.86 20.87 14.86
CA PRO A 141 -8.80 20.19 13.99
C PRO A 141 -9.95 21.18 13.78
N SER A 142 -10.13 21.68 12.56
CA SER A 142 -11.27 22.55 12.24
C SER A 142 -12.49 21.66 11.98
N PRO A 143 -13.54 21.72 12.81
CA PRO A 143 -14.82 21.11 12.47
C PRO A 143 -15.60 22.11 11.61
N VAL A 144 -16.11 21.63 10.49
CA VAL A 144 -17.17 22.23 9.67
C VAL A 144 -16.86 23.61 9.08
N GLY A 145 -16.46 23.58 7.81
CA GLY A 145 -16.47 24.72 6.90
C GLY A 145 -16.03 24.20 5.54
N THR A 146 -16.91 24.30 4.54
CA THR A 146 -16.75 23.83 3.16
C THR A 146 -15.54 24.47 2.49
N VAL A 147 -14.34 24.01 2.83
CA VAL A 147 -13.13 24.22 2.07
C VAL A 147 -13.06 22.99 1.17
N SER A 148 -13.24 23.21 -0.13
CA SER A 148 -12.93 22.20 -1.15
C SER A 148 -11.51 21.70 -0.88
N VAL A 149 -11.40 20.56 -0.20
CA VAL A 149 -10.14 19.83 -0.09
C VAL A 149 -9.81 19.51 -1.53
N ASN A 150 -8.73 20.11 -2.04
CA ASN A 150 -8.29 19.83 -3.39
C ASN A 150 -7.84 18.37 -3.45
N THR A 151 -8.79 17.48 -3.71
CA THR A 151 -8.63 16.03 -3.66
C THR A 151 -7.55 15.55 -4.60
N ASP A 152 -7.32 16.29 -5.68
CA ASP A 152 -6.33 16.01 -6.72
C ASP A 152 -4.89 16.05 -6.18
N LYS A 153 -4.68 16.67 -5.01
CA LYS A 153 -3.36 16.73 -4.34
C LYS A 153 -3.19 15.68 -3.24
N VAL A 154 -4.23 14.93 -2.90
CA VAL A 154 -4.19 13.95 -1.82
C VAL A 154 -3.38 12.75 -2.27
N ALA A 155 -2.21 12.55 -1.68
CA ALA A 155 -1.34 11.43 -1.99
C ALA A 155 -1.19 10.45 -0.83
N VAL A 156 -1.53 10.87 0.38
CA VAL A 156 -1.48 10.05 1.59
C VAL A 156 -2.76 10.25 2.39
N ILE A 157 -3.40 9.15 2.76
CA ILE A 157 -4.49 9.12 3.75
C ILE A 157 -3.90 8.59 5.06
N GLU A 158 -4.06 9.38 6.12
CA GLU A 158 -3.74 9.02 7.49
C GLU A 158 -5.04 8.64 8.21
N LEU A 159 -5.13 7.39 8.65
CA LEU A 159 -6.15 6.91 9.55
C LEU A 159 -5.60 6.84 10.97
N LEU A 160 -6.21 7.57 11.89
CA LEU A 160 -5.81 7.60 13.29
C LEU A 160 -6.95 7.10 14.17
N VAL A 161 -6.70 5.99 14.86
CA VAL A 161 -7.53 5.52 15.97
C VAL A 161 -6.78 5.85 17.26
N PRO A 162 -7.26 6.83 18.05
CA PRO A 162 -6.59 7.23 19.29
C PRO A 162 -6.30 6.03 20.19
N SER A 163 -5.08 5.98 20.74
CA SER A 163 -4.62 4.91 21.65
C SER A 163 -4.54 3.50 21.06
N VAL A 164 -4.83 3.30 19.78
CA VAL A 164 -4.76 1.97 19.13
C VAL A 164 -3.71 1.96 18.02
N PHE A 165 -3.91 2.71 16.93
CA PHE A 165 -2.97 2.72 15.81
C PHE A 165 -3.08 3.96 14.94
N ARG A 166 -2.05 4.16 14.12
CA ARG A 166 -1.98 5.07 12.99
C ARG A 166 -1.69 4.25 11.75
N ALA A 167 -2.57 4.29 10.75
CA ALA A 167 -2.33 3.64 9.46
C ALA A 167 -2.16 4.71 8.37
N LEU A 168 -1.22 4.45 7.46
CA LEU A 168 -0.91 5.32 6.34
C LEU A 168 -1.14 4.60 5.04
N ILE A 169 -1.91 5.21 4.16
CA ILE A 169 -2.23 4.67 2.85
C ILE A 169 -1.68 5.65 1.81
N SER A 170 -0.82 5.18 0.92
CA SER A 170 -0.35 5.96 -0.22
C SER A 170 -1.30 5.74 -1.39
N LEU A 171 -1.62 6.83 -2.09
CA LEU A 171 -2.40 6.82 -3.32
C LEU A 171 -1.47 7.11 -4.50
N HIS A 172 -1.71 6.44 -5.63
CA HIS A 172 -1.00 6.72 -6.86
C HIS A 172 -1.92 6.53 -8.07
N PRO A 173 -2.17 7.58 -8.90
CA PRO A 173 -1.73 8.97 -8.75
C PRO A 173 -2.41 9.69 -7.57
N ALA A 174 -1.93 10.89 -7.23
CA ALA A 174 -2.58 11.71 -6.20
C ALA A 174 -4.03 12.03 -6.61
N GLY A 175 -4.95 11.96 -5.64
CA GLY A 175 -6.39 12.10 -5.83
C GLY A 175 -7.10 10.87 -6.38
N SER A 176 -6.38 9.79 -6.70
CA SER A 176 -6.99 8.53 -7.13
C SER A 176 -7.67 7.79 -5.97
N VAL A 177 -8.62 6.93 -6.30
CA VAL A 177 -9.19 5.89 -5.43
C VAL A 177 -8.36 4.60 -5.44
N ASP A 178 -7.17 4.62 -6.05
CA ASP A 178 -6.26 3.48 -6.14
C ASP A 178 -5.19 3.52 -5.05
N PRO A 179 -5.29 2.67 -4.00
CA PRO A 179 -4.25 2.55 -2.99
C PRO A 179 -3.04 1.78 -3.53
N ASP A 180 -1.85 2.31 -3.27
CA ASP A 180 -0.55 1.79 -3.73
C ASP A 180 0.24 1.10 -2.61
N ALA A 181 0.16 1.60 -1.39
CA ALA A 181 0.84 1.01 -0.24
C ALA A 181 0.10 1.32 1.05
N VAL A 182 0.25 0.46 2.06
CA VAL A 182 -0.31 0.64 3.40
C VAL A 182 0.68 0.19 4.47
N ALA A 183 0.78 0.96 5.56
CA ALA A 183 1.58 0.59 6.73
C ALA A 183 0.91 1.02 8.04
N PHE A 184 1.11 0.24 9.11
CA PHE A 184 0.61 0.51 10.46
C PHE A 184 1.74 0.93 11.39
N PHE A 185 1.43 1.87 12.28
CA PHE A 185 2.30 2.45 13.29
C PHE A 185 1.53 2.65 14.60
N SER A 186 2.25 2.85 15.70
CA SER A 186 1.62 3.32 16.92
C SER A 186 1.13 4.77 16.75
N PRO A 187 0.12 5.21 17.53
CA PRO A 187 -0.40 6.57 17.45
C PRO A 187 0.65 7.66 17.75
N ASP A 188 1.62 7.31 18.60
CA ASP A 188 2.70 8.14 19.15
C ASP A 188 4.04 7.98 18.40
N GLU A 189 4.10 7.18 17.34
CA GLU A 189 5.27 7.10 16.47
C GLU A 189 5.39 8.32 15.55
N GLY A 190 6.61 8.83 15.47
CA GLY A 190 6.99 9.99 14.66
C GLY A 190 8.42 9.86 14.14
N GLY A 191 8.67 10.48 12.99
CA GLY A 191 9.96 10.46 12.30
C GLY A 191 9.84 10.19 10.80
N SER A 192 10.97 10.25 10.10
CA SER A 192 11.04 10.08 8.64
C SER A 192 10.67 8.67 8.16
N TYR A 193 10.77 7.66 9.03
CA TYR A 193 10.41 6.27 8.72
C TYR A 193 8.89 6.02 8.72
N VAL A 194 8.10 6.96 9.24
CA VAL A 194 6.65 6.86 9.33
C VAL A 194 6.05 7.23 7.97
N HIS A 195 5.98 6.27 7.05
CA HIS A 195 5.38 6.42 5.72
C HIS A 195 4.68 5.12 5.27
N ALA A 196 3.87 5.15 4.22
CA ALA A 196 3.02 4.02 3.78
C ALA A 196 3.77 2.74 3.33
N ARG A 197 5.10 2.78 3.23
CA ARG A 197 5.98 1.63 2.95
C ARG A 197 6.99 1.38 4.08
N GLY A 198 6.86 2.13 5.17
CA GLY A 198 7.75 2.04 6.32
C GLY A 198 7.36 0.90 7.24
N HIS A 199 8.15 0.71 8.28
CA HIS A 199 7.89 -0.28 9.30
C HIS A 199 7.88 0.39 10.67
N SER A 200 6.91 0.02 11.49
CA SER A 200 6.84 0.45 12.88
C SER A 200 7.97 -0.15 13.71
N VAL A 201 8.40 0.60 14.72
CA VAL A 201 9.34 0.11 15.74
C VAL A 201 8.69 -0.91 16.68
N HIS A 202 7.37 -0.89 16.81
CA HIS A 202 6.63 -1.83 17.65
C HIS A 202 6.26 -3.09 16.88
N HIS A 203 6.59 -4.25 17.48
CA HIS A 203 6.39 -5.55 16.84
C HIS A 203 4.94 -5.79 16.41
N VAL A 204 3.93 -5.41 17.20
CA VAL A 204 2.52 -5.64 16.86
C VAL A 204 2.15 -5.03 15.51
N PHE A 205 2.50 -3.77 15.25
CA PHE A 205 2.18 -3.10 13.98
C PHE A 205 3.07 -3.57 12.83
N ARG A 206 4.33 -3.91 13.13
CA ARG A 206 5.21 -4.58 12.18
C ARG A 206 4.61 -5.91 11.73
N HIS A 207 4.04 -6.72 12.64
CA HIS A 207 3.39 -8.00 12.32
C HIS A 207 2.14 -7.83 11.44
N ILE A 208 1.38 -6.75 11.61
CA ILE A 208 0.24 -6.43 10.75
C ILE A 208 0.73 -6.03 9.34
N THR A 209 1.81 -5.25 9.27
CA THR A 209 2.34 -4.69 8.01
C THR A 209 3.23 -5.67 7.24
N CYS A 210 4.00 -6.49 7.95
CA CYS A 210 5.12 -7.27 7.45
C CYS A 210 5.27 -8.54 8.29
N PHE A 211 4.72 -9.64 7.78
CA PHE A 211 5.18 -10.97 8.15
C PHE A 211 5.67 -11.64 6.87
N SER A 212 6.99 -11.76 6.77
CA SER A 212 7.69 -12.52 5.73
C SER A 212 6.97 -13.84 5.44
N PHE A 213 6.49 -13.99 4.20
CA PHE A 213 5.64 -15.03 3.59
C PHE A 213 4.13 -14.76 3.45
N GLN A 214 3.54 -13.86 4.22
CA GLN A 214 2.13 -13.49 4.09
C GLN A 214 1.97 -12.03 4.48
N ASP A 215 2.43 -11.10 3.64
CA ASP A 215 2.23 -9.66 3.86
C ASP A 215 0.73 -9.37 3.95
N HIS A 216 0.09 -9.55 5.12
CA HIS A 216 -1.38 -9.53 5.21
C HIS A 216 -1.95 -8.20 4.71
N ALA A 217 -1.26 -7.10 5.00
CA ALA A 217 -1.61 -5.78 4.48
C ALA A 217 -1.37 -5.65 2.96
N ALA A 218 -0.25 -6.14 2.43
CA ALA A 218 0.03 -6.07 0.99
C ALA A 218 -0.81 -7.06 0.17
N MET A 219 -1.09 -8.25 0.67
CA MET A 219 -1.98 -9.25 0.08
C MET A 219 -3.43 -8.78 0.13
N ALA A 220 -3.89 -8.19 1.23
CA ALA A 220 -5.20 -7.56 1.29
C ALA A 220 -5.31 -6.43 0.27
N LEU A 221 -4.29 -5.57 0.20
CA LEU A 221 -4.21 -4.50 -0.80
C LEU A 221 -4.25 -5.05 -2.23
N GLN A 222 -3.41 -6.03 -2.56
CA GLN A 222 -3.39 -6.68 -3.88
C GLN A 222 -4.73 -7.35 -4.20
N TYR A 223 -5.37 -7.98 -3.23
CA TYR A 223 -6.70 -8.56 -3.42
C TYR A 223 -7.74 -7.48 -3.71
N PHE A 224 -7.76 -6.38 -2.96
CA PHE A 224 -8.70 -5.30 -3.19
C PHE A 224 -8.48 -4.61 -4.53
N VAL A 225 -7.23 -4.34 -4.91
CA VAL A 225 -6.88 -3.75 -6.22
C VAL A 225 -7.17 -4.72 -7.36
N GLY A 226 -6.85 -6.01 -7.21
CA GLY A 226 -6.97 -7.00 -8.29
C GLY A 226 -8.38 -7.56 -8.50
N VAL A 227 -9.16 -7.74 -7.42
CA VAL A 227 -10.49 -8.39 -7.47
C VAL A 227 -11.63 -7.38 -7.33
N LYS A 228 -11.41 -6.28 -6.59
CA LYS A 228 -12.44 -5.28 -6.26
C LYS A 228 -11.99 -3.86 -6.63
N ALA A 229 -11.38 -3.68 -7.80
CA ALA A 229 -10.75 -2.41 -8.21
C ALA A 229 -11.62 -1.16 -7.95
N GLU A 230 -12.91 -1.19 -8.33
CA GLU A 230 -13.83 -0.05 -8.18
C GLU A 230 -14.11 0.35 -6.72
N THR A 231 -13.95 -0.59 -5.78
CA THR A 231 -14.20 -0.38 -4.35
C THR A 231 -12.97 -0.66 -3.50
N ALA A 232 -11.79 -0.65 -4.12
CA ALA A 232 -10.55 -1.10 -3.51
C ALA A 232 -10.20 -0.27 -2.28
N LEU A 233 -10.20 1.06 -2.42
CA LEU A 233 -9.95 1.97 -1.31
C LEU A 233 -10.98 1.83 -0.19
N LEU A 234 -12.28 1.81 -0.51
CA LEU A 234 -13.33 1.67 0.50
C LEU A 234 -13.19 0.33 1.28
N SER A 235 -12.94 -0.76 0.57
CA SER A 235 -12.76 -2.09 1.16
C SER A 235 -11.51 -2.14 2.05
N LEU A 236 -10.42 -1.53 1.60
CA LEU A 236 -9.19 -1.41 2.38
C LEU A 236 -9.40 -0.58 3.65
N LEU A 237 -10.07 0.57 3.55
CA LEU A 237 -10.37 1.42 4.71
C LEU A 237 -11.23 0.67 5.74
N ARG A 238 -12.25 -0.07 5.31
CA ARG A 238 -13.05 -0.93 6.19
C ARG A 238 -12.22 -2.02 6.86
N TRP A 239 -11.34 -2.69 6.10
CA TRP A 239 -10.46 -3.71 6.64
C TRP A 239 -9.51 -3.12 7.71
N ILE A 240 -8.89 -1.96 7.44
CA ILE A 240 -8.04 -1.26 8.41
C ILE A 240 -8.83 -0.89 9.67
N SER A 241 -10.06 -0.41 9.53
CA SER A 241 -10.88 -0.04 10.68
C SER A 241 -11.29 -1.23 11.57
N SER A 242 -11.29 -2.46 11.05
CA SER A 242 -11.49 -3.66 11.88
C SER A 242 -10.43 -3.83 12.98
N TYR A 243 -9.26 -3.19 12.81
CA TYR A 243 -8.18 -3.15 13.80
C TYR A 243 -8.43 -2.14 14.93
N GLN A 244 -9.54 -1.38 14.93
CA GLN A 244 -9.90 -0.51 16.07
C GLN A 244 -9.95 -1.28 17.39
N THR A 245 -10.24 -2.57 17.33
CA THR A 245 -10.34 -3.45 18.50
C THR A 245 -9.08 -4.31 18.73
N LEU A 246 -7.93 -3.92 18.16
CA LEU A 246 -6.69 -4.71 18.20
C LEU A 246 -6.28 -5.16 19.61
N PHE A 247 -6.41 -4.28 20.61
CA PHE A 247 -6.01 -4.57 22.00
C PHE A 247 -7.17 -4.92 22.93
N THR A 248 -8.41 -4.96 22.43
CA THR A 248 -9.60 -5.24 23.24
C THR A 248 -10.29 -6.53 22.84
N LYS A 249 -10.16 -6.94 21.58
CA LYS A 249 -10.82 -8.11 21.05
C LYS A 249 -10.00 -9.37 21.26
N VAL A 250 -10.63 -10.38 21.85
CA VAL A 250 -10.06 -11.72 22.01
C VAL A 250 -10.09 -12.50 20.70
N CYS A 251 -9.20 -13.48 20.57
CA CYS A 251 -9.18 -14.39 19.44
C CYS A 251 -10.44 -15.25 19.40
N SER A 252 -11.04 -15.41 18.21
CA SER A 252 -12.27 -16.17 17.99
C SER A 252 -12.10 -17.68 18.20
N GLU A 253 -10.90 -18.24 18.03
CA GLU A 253 -10.64 -19.66 18.29
C GLU A 253 -10.23 -19.92 19.75
N CYS A 254 -9.19 -19.23 20.24
CA CYS A 254 -8.61 -19.55 21.55
C CYS A 254 -9.22 -18.77 22.72
N GLY A 255 -10.05 -17.76 22.45
CA GLY A 255 -10.69 -16.91 23.47
C GLY A 255 -9.73 -16.00 24.26
N ARG A 256 -8.43 -15.96 23.90
CA ARG A 256 -7.42 -15.16 24.60
C ARG A 256 -7.15 -13.86 23.86
N LEU A 257 -6.80 -12.82 24.63
CA LEU A 257 -6.31 -11.57 24.06
C LEU A 257 -4.87 -11.73 23.57
N LEU A 258 -3.97 -12.18 24.44
CA LEU A 258 -2.56 -12.40 24.09
C LEU A 258 -2.27 -13.89 23.94
N SER A 259 -1.54 -14.23 22.90
CA SER A 259 -1.00 -15.59 22.69
C SER A 259 0.43 -15.50 22.20
N MET A 260 1.24 -16.50 22.54
CA MET A 260 2.62 -16.59 22.09
C MET A 260 2.64 -16.90 20.60
N ASP A 261 3.18 -16.00 19.79
CA ASP A 261 3.50 -16.30 18.41
C ASP A 261 4.78 -17.13 18.35
N LYS A 262 4.68 -18.33 17.77
CA LYS A 262 5.79 -19.29 17.69
C LYS A 262 6.94 -18.78 16.83
N ARG A 263 6.66 -17.92 15.84
CA ARG A 263 7.66 -17.44 14.89
C ARG A 263 8.49 -16.27 15.45
N SER A 264 7.84 -15.33 16.14
CA SER A 264 8.51 -14.19 16.76
C SER A 264 8.90 -14.40 18.23
N ALA A 265 8.38 -15.45 18.88
CA ALA A 265 8.50 -15.67 20.33
C ALA A 265 8.00 -14.47 21.16
N LEU A 266 7.01 -13.74 20.64
CA LEU A 266 6.39 -12.60 21.30
C LEU A 266 4.92 -12.89 21.64
N LEU A 267 4.45 -12.32 22.75
CA LEU A 267 3.03 -12.28 23.06
C LEU A 267 2.35 -11.22 22.18
N LEU A 268 1.53 -11.67 21.24
CA LEU A 268 0.84 -10.80 20.30
C LEU A 268 -0.68 -10.85 20.53
N PRO A 269 -1.38 -9.73 20.33
CA PRO A 269 -2.83 -9.73 20.22
C PRO A 269 -3.28 -10.47 18.95
N PRO A 270 -4.59 -10.68 18.73
CA PRO A 270 -5.07 -11.29 17.51
C PRO A 270 -4.88 -10.29 16.35
N VAL A 271 -3.76 -10.40 15.65
CA VAL A 271 -3.35 -9.49 14.57
C VAL A 271 -3.92 -9.88 13.21
N HIS A 272 -4.50 -11.07 13.05
CA HIS A 272 -5.08 -11.49 11.78
C HIS A 272 -6.56 -11.09 11.69
N ARG A 273 -6.92 -10.44 10.58
CA ARG A 273 -8.29 -10.04 10.21
C ARG A 273 -8.59 -10.51 8.78
N PRO A 274 -9.61 -11.34 8.55
CA PRO A 274 -9.99 -11.77 7.20
C PRO A 274 -10.37 -10.57 6.33
N TYR A 275 -9.79 -10.47 5.14
CA TYR A 275 -10.10 -9.41 4.17
C TYR A 275 -11.02 -9.90 3.04
N MET A 276 -11.15 -11.22 2.84
CA MET A 276 -12.05 -11.80 1.82
C MET A 276 -13.53 -11.59 2.16
N ASP A 277 -13.86 -11.62 3.46
CA ASP A 277 -15.24 -11.55 3.97
C ASP A 277 -15.74 -10.12 4.21
N THR A 278 -14.99 -9.08 3.81
CA THR A 278 -15.43 -7.69 4.01
C THR A 278 -16.61 -7.39 3.06
N PRO A 279 -17.85 -7.23 3.57
CA PRO A 279 -18.99 -6.95 2.74
C PRO A 279 -18.94 -5.50 2.24
N VAL A 280 -19.29 -5.30 0.98
CA VAL A 280 -19.40 -3.96 0.39
C VAL A 280 -20.73 -3.28 0.80
N SER A 281 -21.72 -4.07 1.25
CA SER A 281 -23.06 -3.61 1.66
C SER A 281 -23.27 -3.67 3.17
N SER A 282 -23.77 -2.56 3.74
CA SER A 282 -24.26 -2.45 5.11
C SER A 282 -25.60 -3.18 5.26
N THR A 283 -25.59 -4.51 5.32
CA THR A 283 -26.72 -5.25 5.89
C THR A 283 -26.48 -5.46 7.38
N LYS A 284 -27.44 -4.98 8.18
CA LYS A 284 -27.41 -4.83 9.64
C LYS A 284 -27.06 -6.12 10.41
N ASP A 285 -27.16 -7.28 9.77
CA ASP A 285 -26.93 -8.60 10.38
C ASP A 285 -25.50 -9.14 10.21
N GLN A 286 -24.63 -8.47 9.43
CA GLN A 286 -23.27 -8.96 9.11
C GLN A 286 -22.14 -8.31 9.91
N SER A 287 -22.46 -7.44 10.88
CA SER A 287 -21.49 -6.83 11.80
C SER A 287 -20.67 -7.86 12.59
N ALA A 288 -21.18 -9.10 12.71
CA ALA A 288 -20.49 -10.21 13.37
C ALA A 288 -19.26 -10.73 12.58
N ASN A 289 -19.26 -10.66 11.24
CA ASN A 289 -18.18 -11.22 10.42
C ASN A 289 -16.95 -10.31 10.29
N LEU A 290 -17.16 -8.99 10.16
CA LEU A 290 -16.09 -7.97 10.23
C LEU A 290 -15.35 -7.95 11.58
N SER A 291 -15.91 -8.65 12.54
CA SER A 291 -15.46 -8.64 13.91
C SER A 291 -14.49 -9.80 14.19
N ARG A 292 -14.38 -10.83 13.34
CA ARG A 292 -13.56 -12.00 13.66
C ARG A 292 -12.07 -11.64 13.73
N ALA A 293 -11.42 -12.17 14.75
CA ALA A 293 -10.08 -11.79 15.15
C ALA A 293 -9.28 -13.03 15.47
N TYR A 294 -8.11 -13.21 14.86
CA TYR A 294 -7.33 -14.43 15.04
C TYR A 294 -5.89 -14.11 15.41
N HIS A 295 -5.31 -14.91 16.31
CA HIS A 295 -3.86 -15.04 16.35
C HIS A 295 -3.39 -15.75 15.08
N LEU A 296 -2.15 -15.52 14.68
CA LEU A 296 -1.60 -16.13 13.46
C LEU A 296 -1.70 -17.66 13.47
N ALA A 297 -1.43 -18.29 14.63
CA ALA A 297 -1.52 -19.74 14.79
C ALA A 297 -2.96 -20.28 14.90
N CYS A 298 -3.95 -19.39 15.00
CA CYS A 298 -5.36 -19.74 15.18
C CYS A 298 -6.20 -19.48 13.93
N TYR A 299 -5.61 -18.96 12.85
CA TYR A 299 -6.36 -18.76 11.62
C TYR A 299 -6.51 -20.11 10.90
N PRO A 300 -7.73 -20.56 10.58
CA PRO A 300 -7.92 -21.77 9.79
C PRO A 300 -7.40 -21.51 8.37
N GLU A 301 -6.32 -22.18 7.97
CA GLU A 301 -5.93 -22.21 6.56
C GLU A 301 -7.10 -22.83 5.78
N GLN A 302 -7.69 -22.08 4.86
CA GLN A 302 -8.65 -22.63 3.90
C GLN A 302 -7.89 -23.64 3.02
N THR A 303 -8.02 -24.92 3.37
CA THR A 303 -7.66 -26.08 2.53
C THR A 303 -8.60 -26.18 1.34
#